data_AF-A0A2D6NBY6-F1
#
_entry.id   AF-A0A2D6NBY6-F1
#
_cell.length_a   1.000
_cell.length_b   1.000
_cell.length_c   1.000
_cell.angle_alpha   90.00
_cell.angle_beta   90.00
_cell.angle_gamma   90.00
#
_symmetry.space_group_name_H-M   'P 1'
#
loop_
_entity.id
_entity.type
_entity.pdbx_description
1 polymer ?
#
loop_
_entity_poly.entity_id
_entity_poly.type
_entity_poly.pdbx_seq_one_letter_code
_entity_poly.pdbx_strand_id
1 'polypeptide(L)'
;MGLLLIIILVFLAFIVVYLYQAQNLHGPFINFLIAVSILLIIISLAIVYVDSSADLTSFDGVIGFIKAYFSWLGSIMGNGAKIAGYVVNQDWGVNDTIG
;
A
#
# COMPACT_ATOMS: atom_id res chain seq x y z
N MET A 1 -18.03 6.67 10.70
CA MET A 1 -17.10 7.46 9.85
C MET A 1 -16.18 8.38 10.63
N GLY A 2 -16.65 9.22 11.58
CA GLY A 2 -15.78 10.16 12.30
C GLY A 2 -14.62 9.53 13.10
N LEU A 3 -14.86 8.41 13.79
CA LEU A 3 -13.84 7.72 14.60
C LEU A 3 -12.71 7.13 13.75
N LEU A 4 -13.04 6.59 12.58
CA LEU A 4 -12.07 6.04 11.63
C LEU A 4 -11.18 7.15 11.03
N LEU A 5 -11.78 8.30 10.73
CA LEU A 5 -11.06 9.48 10.25
C LEU A 5 -10.09 10.02 11.32
N ILE A 6 -10.49 9.99 12.60
CA ILE A 6 -9.63 10.35 13.73
C ILE A 6 -8.46 9.37 13.86
N ILE A 7 -8.69 8.06 13.74
CA ILE A 7 -7.61 7.05 13.79
C ILE A 7 -6.59 7.28 12.69
N ILE A 8 -7.05 7.53 11.45
CA ILE A 8 -6.18 7.82 10.31
C ILE A 8 -5.33 9.08 10.56
N LEU A 9 -5.95 10.15 11.09
CA LEU A 9 -5.23 11.40 11.39
C LEU A 9 -4.19 11.23 12.49
N VAL A 10 -4.51 10.48 13.54
CA VAL A 10 -3.56 10.18 14.63
C VAL A 10 -2.38 9.35 14.11
N PHE A 11 -2.65 8.36 13.26
CA PHE A 11 -1.60 7.54 12.66
C PHE A 11 -0.70 8.35 11.71
N LEU A 12 -1.29 9.23 10.89
CA LEU A 12 -0.56 10.17 10.05
C LEU A 12 0.35 11.10 10.87
N ALA A 13 -0.17 11.67 11.96
CA ALA A 13 0.62 12.50 12.86
C ALA A 13 1.78 11.71 13.47
N PHE A 14 1.55 10.46 13.89
CA PHE A 14 2.59 9.59 14.43
C PHE A 14 3.70 9.29 13.41
N ILE A 15 3.33 9.03 12.15
CA ILE A 15 4.29 8.82 11.05
C ILE A 15 5.15 10.06 10.84
N VAL A 16 4.53 11.26 10.77
CA VAL A 16 5.27 12.52 10.58
C VAL A 16 6.26 12.76 11.72
N VAL A 17 5.85 12.52 12.97
CA VAL A 17 6.72 12.67 14.16
C VAL A 17 7.87 11.65 14.13
N TYR A 18 7.58 10.38 13.83
CA TYR A 18 8.60 9.34 13.74
C TYR A 18 9.62 9.65 12.65
N LEU A 19 9.17 10.09 11.47
CA LEU A 19 10.04 10.45 10.36
C LEU A 19 10.92 11.65 10.66
N TYR A 20 10.38 12.66 11.36
CA TYR A 20 11.16 13.81 11.83
C TYR A 20 12.27 13.37 12.79
N GLN A 21 11.98 12.44 13.69
CA GLN A 21 12.96 11.91 14.63
C GLN A 21 13.99 10.97 13.97
N ALA A 22 13.58 10.23 12.94
CA ALA A 22 14.41 9.29 12.18
C ALA A 22 15.36 9.97 11.17
N GLN A 23 15.28 11.29 10.98
CA GLN A 23 16.22 12.06 10.13
C GLN A 23 17.68 11.95 10.58
N ASN A 24 17.92 11.64 11.85
CA ASN A 24 19.26 11.45 12.40
C ASN A 24 19.79 10.01 12.23
N LEU A 25 18.94 9.06 11.82
CA LEU A 25 19.29 7.63 11.70
C LEU A 25 19.54 7.22 10.25
N HIS A 26 18.73 7.72 9.31
CA HIS A 26 18.83 7.39 7.89
C HIS A 26 18.80 8.64 7.01
N GLY A 27 19.39 8.57 5.81
CA GLY A 27 19.35 9.65 4.83
C GLY A 27 17.91 10.04 4.44
N PRO A 28 17.70 11.29 3.97
CA PRO A 28 16.35 11.85 3.72
C PRO A 28 15.51 11.02 2.76
N PHE A 29 16.14 10.36 1.79
CA PHE A 29 15.49 9.47 0.84
C PHE A 29 14.85 8.23 1.49
N ILE A 30 15.53 7.61 2.47
CA ILE A 30 15.01 6.42 3.16
C ILE A 30 13.80 6.79 4.02
N ASN A 31 13.84 7.94 4.68
CA ASN A 31 12.70 8.44 5.44
C ASN A 31 11.51 8.74 4.52
N PHE A 32 11.75 9.32 3.35
CA PHE A 32 10.70 9.49 2.34
C PHE A 32 10.09 8.15 1.91
N LEU A 33 10.91 7.13 1.61
CA LEU A 33 10.41 5.80 1.24
C LEU A 33 9.58 5.15 2.36
N ILE A 34 10.01 5.27 3.61
CA ILE A 34 9.25 4.77 4.77
C ILE A 34 7.90 5.49 4.86
N ALA A 35 7.90 6.83 4.74
CA ALA A 35 6.68 7.64 4.78
C ALA A 35 5.65 7.18 3.74
N VAL A 36 6.10 7.08 2.48
CA VAL A 36 5.29 6.67 1.35
C VAL A 36 4.79 5.23 1.52
N SER A 37 5.65 4.32 1.99
CA SER A 37 5.28 2.92 2.21
C SER A 37 4.19 2.79 3.27
N ILE A 38 4.29 3.51 4.38
CA ILE A 38 3.25 3.48 5.42
C ILE A 38 1.96 4.10 4.90
N LEU A 39 2.04 5.23 4.17
CA LEU A 39 0.86 5.85 3.56
C LEU A 39 0.13 4.87 2.63
N LEU A 40 0.87 4.15 1.79
CA LEU A 40 0.32 3.14 0.88
C LEU A 40 -0.39 2.01 1.65
N ILE A 41 0.19 1.54 2.76
CA ILE A 41 -0.42 0.51 3.63
C ILE A 41 -1.72 1.01 4.28
N ILE A 42 -1.76 2.27 4.74
CA ILE A 42 -2.98 2.83 5.35
C ILE A 42 -4.09 2.95 4.31
N ILE A 43 -3.75 3.46 3.12
CA ILE A 43 -4.71 3.60 2.03
C ILE A 43 -5.24 2.22 1.60
N SER A 44 -4.36 1.21 1.47
CA SER A 44 -4.80 -0.15 1.10
C SER A 44 -5.74 -0.75 2.15
N LEU A 45 -5.43 -0.60 3.44
CA LEU A 45 -6.29 -1.06 4.53
C LEU A 45 -7.65 -0.35 4.50
N ALA A 46 -7.66 0.96 4.25
CA ALA A 46 -8.90 1.74 4.15
C ALA A 46 -9.78 1.28 2.98
N ILE A 47 -9.20 1.03 1.81
CA ILE A 47 -9.91 0.51 0.64
C ILE A 47 -10.55 -0.84 0.95
N VAL A 48 -9.77 -1.78 1.48
CA VAL A 48 -10.27 -3.12 1.83
C VAL A 48 -11.33 -3.05 2.92
N TYR A 49 -11.19 -2.12 3.88
CA TYR A 49 -12.18 -1.96 4.95
C TYR A 49 -13.53 -1.52 4.41
N VAL A 50 -13.53 -0.55 3.50
CA VAL A 50 -14.76 -0.06 2.85
C VAL A 50 -15.39 -1.14 1.98
N ASP A 51 -14.59 -1.92 1.26
CA ASP A 51 -15.09 -2.97 0.35
C ASP A 51 -15.61 -4.21 1.10
N SER A 52 -14.92 -4.64 2.16
CA SER A 52 -15.27 -5.86 2.91
C SER A 52 -16.45 -5.69 3.88
N SER A 53 -16.86 -4.45 4.18
CA SER A 53 -17.89 -4.14 5.19
C SER A 53 -17.64 -4.84 6.54
N ALA A 54 -16.37 -5.10 6.87
CA ALA A 54 -15.99 -5.92 8.01
C ALA A 54 -16.26 -5.20 9.34
N ASP A 55 -16.88 -5.91 10.28
CA ASP A 55 -17.07 -5.42 11.64
C ASP A 55 -15.82 -5.66 12.49
N LEU A 56 -14.96 -4.67 12.57
CA LEU A 56 -13.72 -4.72 13.35
C LEU A 56 -13.93 -4.72 14.87
N THR A 57 -15.17 -4.67 15.36
CA THR A 57 -15.47 -4.74 16.80
C THR A 57 -15.57 -6.18 17.30
N SER A 58 -15.70 -7.15 16.39
CA SER A 58 -15.77 -8.57 16.70
C SER A 58 -14.47 -9.29 16.32
N PHE A 59 -14.11 -10.32 17.08
CA PHE A 59 -12.92 -11.14 16.78
C PHE A 59 -13.03 -11.80 15.39
N ASP A 60 -14.21 -12.32 15.05
CA ASP A 60 -14.48 -12.93 13.76
C ASP A 60 -14.40 -11.92 12.61
N GLY A 61 -14.88 -10.69 12.82
CA GLY A 61 -14.78 -9.62 11.84
C GLY A 61 -13.34 -9.14 11.62
N VAL A 62 -12.49 -9.15 12.65
CA VAL A 62 -11.04 -8.90 12.49
C VAL A 62 -10.39 -10.00 11.65
N ILE A 63 -10.67 -11.28 11.92
CA ILE A 63 -10.15 -12.39 11.11
C ILE A 63 -10.64 -12.29 9.66
N GLY A 64 -11.92 -11.97 9.47
CA GLY A 64 -12.51 -11.77 8.14
C GLY A 64 -11.83 -10.64 7.37
N PHE A 65 -11.59 -9.51 8.02
CA PHE A 65 -10.88 -8.37 7.45
C PHE A 65 -9.45 -8.74 7.04
N ILE A 66 -8.70 -9.44 7.90
CA ILE A 66 -7.33 -9.86 7.59
C ILE A 66 -7.31 -10.76 6.36
N LYS A 67 -8.23 -11.73 6.27
CA LYS A 67 -8.35 -12.60 5.09
C LYS A 67 -8.69 -11.80 3.83
N ALA A 68 -9.61 -10.84 3.93
CA ALA A 68 -9.96 -9.96 2.82
C ALA A 68 -8.75 -9.14 2.36
N TYR A 69 -7.96 -8.59 3.29
CA TYR A 69 -6.77 -7.82 2.98
C TYR A 69 -5.71 -8.64 2.25
N PHE A 70 -5.41 -9.85 2.72
CA PHE A 70 -4.44 -10.72 2.05
C PHE A 70 -4.96 -11.24 0.70
N SER A 71 -6.26 -11.47 0.56
CA SER A 71 -6.87 -11.82 -0.73
C SER A 71 -6.75 -10.69 -1.75
N TRP A 72 -7.07 -9.46 -1.34
CA TRP A 72 -6.91 -8.25 -2.16
C TRP A 72 -5.44 -8.03 -2.56
N LEU A 73 -4.50 -8.19 -1.60
CA LEU A 73 -3.07 -8.09 -1.86
C LEU A 73 -2.61 -9.12 -2.90
N GLY A 74 -3.09 -10.37 -2.78
CA GLY A 74 -2.82 -11.43 -3.76
C GLY A 74 -3.34 -11.08 -5.16
N SER A 75 -4.52 -10.47 -5.26
CA SER A 75 -5.09 -10.02 -6.54
C SER A 75 -4.23 -8.93 -7.19
N ILE A 76 -3.74 -7.96 -6.42
CA ILE A 76 -2.83 -6.93 -6.92
C ILE A 76 -1.53 -7.52 -7.42
N MET A 77 -0.92 -8.44 -6.67
CA MET A 77 0.31 -9.11 -7.10
C MET A 77 0.08 -9.93 -8.38
N GLY A 78 -1.06 -10.60 -8.49
CA GLY A 78 -1.46 -11.32 -9.71
C GLY A 78 -1.63 -10.39 -10.92
N ASN A 79 -2.24 -9.22 -10.73
CA ASN A 79 -2.36 -8.22 -11.80
C ASN A 79 -1.01 -7.59 -12.16
N GLY A 80 -0.16 -7.30 -11.17
CA GLY A 80 1.19 -6.82 -11.38
C GLY A 80 2.04 -7.81 -12.18
N ALA A 81 1.95 -9.11 -11.87
CA ALA A 81 2.62 -10.16 -12.62
C ALA A 81 2.14 -10.24 -14.08
N LYS A 82 0.84 -10.04 -14.34
CA LYS A 82 0.30 -9.96 -15.71
C LYS A 82 0.86 -8.76 -16.47
N ILE A 83 0.94 -7.59 -15.84
CA ILE A 83 1.51 -6.38 -16.46
C ILE A 83 3.00 -6.57 -16.73
N ALA A 84 3.75 -7.08 -15.75
CA ALA A 84 5.18 -7.38 -15.92
C ALA A 84 5.40 -8.42 -17.04
N GLY A 85 4.60 -9.47 -17.07
CA GLY A 85 4.63 -10.48 -18.12
C GLY A 85 4.27 -9.89 -19.50
N TYR A 86 3.30 -8.99 -19.58
CA TYR A 86 2.97 -8.27 -20.81
C TYR A 86 4.17 -7.44 -21.28
N VAL A 87 4.79 -6.67 -20.39
CA VAL A 87 5.97 -5.83 -20.69
C VAL A 87 7.15 -6.67 -21.16
N VAL A 88 7.46 -7.80 -20.51
CA VAL A 88 8.56 -8.67 -20.92
C VAL A 88 8.31 -9.33 -22.28
N ASN A 89 7.06 -9.66 -22.59
CA ASN A 89 6.68 -10.24 -23.88
C ASN A 89 6.46 -9.19 -24.98
N GLN A 90 6.62 -7.89 -24.68
CA GLN A 90 6.71 -6.90 -25.73
C GLN A 90 8.07 -7.03 -26.43
N ASP A 91 8.03 -7.11 -27.76
CA ASP A 91 9.23 -7.11 -28.58
C ASP A 91 9.79 -5.69 -28.61
N TRP A 92 10.60 -5.34 -27.61
CA TRP A 92 11.27 -4.04 -27.50
C TRP A 92 12.42 -3.88 -28.52
N GLY A 93 12.36 -4.60 -29.65
CA GLY A 93 13.34 -4.52 -30.72
C GLY A 93 13.66 -3.07 -31.06
N VAL A 94 14.96 -2.75 -31.06
CA VAL A 94 15.45 -1.46 -31.52
C VAL A 94 15.04 -1.34 -32.98
N ASN A 95 14.24 -0.32 -33.30
CA ASN A 95 13.83 -0.06 -34.65
C ASN A 95 15.03 0.46 -35.46
N ASP A 96 15.80 -0.45 -36.07
CA ASP A 96 16.92 -0.15 -36.96
C ASP A 96 16.46 0.38 -38.34
N THR A 97 15.48 1.29 -38.36
CA THR A 97 15.04 1.98 -39.59
C THR A 97 15.90 3.23 -39.88
N ILE A 98 17.20 3.16 -39.63
CA ILE A 98 18.15 4.15 -40.15
C ILE A 98 19.23 3.40 -40.92
N GLY A 99 18.84 2.96 -42.12
CA GLY A 99 19.72 2.65 -43.25
C GLY A 99 19.52 3.71 -44.33
#